data_AF-A0A806TKB8-F1
#
_entry.id   AF-A0A806TKB8-F1
#
_cell.length_a   1.000
_cell.length_b   1.000
_cell.length_c   1.000
_cell.angle_alpha   90.00
_cell.angle_beta   90.00
_cell.angle_gamma   90.00
#
_symmetry.space_group_name_H-M   'P 1'
#
loop_
_entity.id
_entity.type
_entity.pdbx_description
1 polymer ?
#
loop_
_entity_poly.entity_id
_entity_poly.type
_entity_poly.pdbx_seq_one_letter_code
_entity_poly.pdbx_strand_id
1 'polypeptide(L)'
;MKRSTISVSVVSILLSVSLFISGCQQNEVSSRDEKESITSSAQHPEQKESAIHTSEQNDDKEKGNHQKSSTSSTSNTVSAKDENNVSTPTKQTANILIKSYFQGLIKGINNGSFKEVNSYLVKGSSLYKDQQSLISHLHGKGIQERLVDYEVVDFKKAGSAYDIQTHEVIMIVQPNGSEKIKEYDWVYSAVWSGDQLRLKDISKAENTASTKTSAPSNQSSGNYDGEWSRDIHHQEAGLTITNSTSGSFSFTIGAVYGAHAGGIEGKAEVKGNKAIYKDMEEATECVLNFTLSQKEIKIDATPGCSYYGGLNVSFDGTYKKGKITEHTKTLSELDILPSKQDENVKKLVGNDYEALVDNFQIVHEEKDLDGLGATALSGGVTGLYTLMEGIIEYDKQGYYYVALIVDSDKVKFYTNNPAYRDRITLTVKEWMSRFSDYPVETIYKEIKR
;
A
#
# COMPACT_ATOMS: atom_id res chain seq x y z
N MET A 1 -34.39 32.71 -23.68
CA MET A 1 -35.41 31.68 -23.37
C MET A 1 -34.94 30.33 -23.91
N LYS A 2 -35.46 29.21 -23.38
CA LYS A 2 -35.25 27.82 -23.84
C LYS A 2 -33.79 27.38 -24.07
N ARG A 3 -33.14 26.86 -23.02
CA ARG A 3 -32.20 25.74 -23.22
C ARG A 3 -33.00 24.53 -23.69
N SER A 4 -32.46 23.73 -24.61
CA SER A 4 -33.04 22.44 -24.98
C SER A 4 -32.38 21.33 -24.17
N THR A 5 -33.17 20.45 -23.55
CA THR A 5 -32.66 19.34 -22.74
C THR A 5 -32.51 18.11 -23.63
N ILE A 6 -31.28 17.71 -23.95
CA ILE A 6 -31.02 16.43 -24.62
C ILE A 6 -30.79 15.38 -23.53
N SER A 7 -31.74 14.44 -23.40
CA SER A 7 -31.58 13.24 -22.59
C SER A 7 -30.67 12.26 -23.33
N VAL A 8 -29.40 12.19 -22.95
CA VAL A 8 -28.50 11.10 -23.40
C VAL A 8 -28.88 9.85 -22.60
N SER A 9 -29.58 8.92 -23.25
CA SER A 9 -29.95 7.64 -22.63
C SER A 9 -28.71 6.77 -22.36
N VAL A 10 -28.80 5.98 -21.28
CA VAL A 10 -27.77 5.06 -20.80
C VAL A 10 -27.11 4.27 -21.94
N VAL A 11 -25.83 4.53 -22.18
CA VAL A 11 -24.98 3.71 -23.05
C VAL A 11 -24.34 2.62 -22.20
N SER A 12 -24.81 1.39 -22.35
CA SER A 12 -24.30 0.25 -21.58
C SER A 12 -22.80 0.05 -21.79
N ILE A 13 -21.99 0.24 -20.75
CA ILE A 13 -20.56 -0.08 -20.74
C ILE A 13 -20.37 -1.61 -20.54
N LEU A 14 -20.96 -2.38 -21.45
CA LEU A 14 -20.65 -3.79 -21.64
C LEU A 14 -19.53 -3.90 -22.67
N LEU A 15 -18.29 -3.95 -22.19
CA LEU A 15 -17.11 -4.13 -23.02
C LEU A 15 -17.20 -5.46 -23.80
N SER A 16 -17.35 -5.36 -25.11
CA SER A 16 -17.57 -6.49 -26.00
C SER A 16 -16.29 -7.32 -26.19
N VAL A 17 -16.16 -8.38 -25.40
CA VAL A 17 -15.19 -9.47 -25.64
C VAL A 17 -15.65 -10.27 -26.86
N SER A 18 -15.42 -9.72 -28.05
CA SER A 18 -15.71 -10.34 -29.34
C SER A 18 -14.68 -11.44 -29.65
N LEU A 19 -14.89 -12.63 -29.10
CA LEU A 19 -14.19 -13.84 -29.51
C LEU A 19 -15.00 -14.58 -30.58
N PHE A 20 -14.37 -14.88 -31.72
CA PHE A 20 -14.95 -15.71 -32.77
C PHE A 20 -15.06 -17.16 -32.28
N ILE A 21 -16.28 -17.63 -32.03
CA ILE A 21 -16.56 -19.06 -31.82
C ILE A 21 -16.81 -19.70 -33.19
N SER A 22 -15.80 -20.35 -33.76
CA SER A 22 -16.02 -21.54 -34.58
C SER A 22 -15.97 -22.73 -33.63
N GLY A 23 -17.13 -23.29 -33.30
CA GLY A 23 -17.24 -24.42 -32.38
C GLY A 23 -17.59 -25.72 -33.10
N CYS A 24 -17.61 -26.81 -32.33
CA CYS A 24 -18.54 -27.91 -32.54
C CYS A 24 -18.76 -28.68 -31.22
N GLN A 25 -20.04 -28.91 -30.91
CA GLN A 25 -20.61 -30.09 -30.24
C GLN A 25 -20.04 -30.50 -28.85
N GLN A 26 -20.77 -30.24 -27.75
CA GLN A 26 -21.93 -31.00 -27.24
C GLN A 26 -21.56 -32.29 -26.48
N ASN A 27 -21.93 -32.34 -25.20
CA ASN A 27 -22.88 -33.34 -24.70
C ASN A 27 -23.55 -32.86 -23.39
N GLU A 28 -24.77 -33.32 -23.15
CA GLU A 28 -25.59 -33.00 -21.97
C GLU A 28 -25.59 -34.16 -20.97
N VAL A 29 -25.76 -33.87 -19.67
CA VAL A 29 -26.49 -34.72 -18.70
C VAL A 29 -27.24 -33.80 -17.71
N SER A 30 -28.38 -34.24 -17.15
CA SER A 30 -29.30 -33.42 -16.35
C SER A 30 -29.91 -34.19 -15.16
N SER A 31 -29.91 -33.56 -13.96
CA SER A 31 -30.84 -33.77 -12.83
C SER A 31 -30.41 -32.83 -11.67
N ARG A 32 -31.17 -31.81 -11.26
CA ARG A 32 -32.43 -31.79 -10.48
C ARG A 32 -32.31 -32.12 -8.99
N ASP A 33 -32.66 -31.11 -8.19
CA ASP A 33 -33.53 -31.14 -6.99
C ASP A 33 -33.34 -32.24 -5.94
N GLU A 34 -33.06 -31.86 -4.69
CA GLU A 34 -34.16 -31.71 -3.72
C GLU A 34 -33.81 -30.78 -2.55
N LYS A 35 -34.78 -30.55 -1.65
CA LYS A 35 -34.77 -29.50 -0.62
C LYS A 35 -35.56 -29.99 0.59
N GLU A 36 -34.98 -30.00 1.78
CA GLU A 36 -35.79 -30.09 3.01
C GLU A 36 -35.18 -29.34 4.19
N SER A 37 -36.03 -29.05 5.19
CA SER A 37 -35.72 -28.28 6.39
C SER A 37 -36.45 -28.87 7.58
N ILE A 38 -35.75 -29.11 8.69
CA ILE A 38 -36.37 -29.58 9.94
C ILE A 38 -36.10 -28.58 11.05
N THR A 39 -37.15 -27.86 11.44
CA THR A 39 -37.24 -27.17 12.73
C THR A 39 -37.84 -28.11 13.78
N SER A 40 -37.27 -28.15 14.98
CA SER A 40 -37.94 -28.66 16.18
C SER A 40 -37.70 -27.71 17.36
N SER A 41 -38.57 -27.75 18.35
CA SER A 41 -38.71 -26.70 19.39
C SER A 41 -38.90 -27.30 20.79
N ALA A 42 -39.20 -26.43 21.78
CA ALA A 42 -39.58 -26.74 23.17
C ALA A 42 -38.43 -27.11 24.16
N GLN A 43 -38.42 -26.66 25.43
CA GLN A 43 -39.16 -25.54 26.05
C GLN A 43 -38.51 -25.05 27.37
N HIS A 44 -39.05 -23.94 27.89
CA HIS A 44 -38.77 -23.21 29.14
C HIS A 44 -38.94 -24.06 30.43
N PRO A 45 -38.39 -23.67 31.61
CA PRO A 45 -38.98 -22.56 32.39
C PRO A 45 -38.01 -21.61 33.16
N GLU A 46 -38.40 -20.34 33.28
CA GLU A 46 -37.95 -19.38 34.31
C GLU A 46 -38.49 -19.70 35.71
N GLN A 47 -37.80 -19.23 36.76
CA GLN A 47 -38.49 -18.49 37.85
C GLN A 47 -37.66 -17.33 38.44
N LYS A 48 -38.36 -16.20 38.56
CA LYS A 48 -38.25 -15.05 39.49
C LYS A 48 -38.06 -15.48 40.98
N GLU A 49 -37.71 -14.65 41.98
CA GLU A 49 -37.33 -13.22 42.14
C GLU A 49 -37.19 -12.91 43.66
N SER A 50 -36.30 -11.99 44.08
CA SER A 50 -36.49 -11.16 45.30
C SER A 50 -35.37 -10.11 45.47
N ALA A 51 -35.70 -8.94 46.02
CA ALA A 51 -34.76 -7.90 46.48
C ALA A 51 -35.39 -7.02 47.58
N ILE A 52 -34.58 -6.45 48.49
CA ILE A 52 -34.85 -5.36 49.47
C ILE A 52 -33.51 -5.12 50.24
N HIS A 53 -32.91 -3.92 50.27
CA HIS A 53 -33.14 -2.74 51.16
C HIS A 53 -32.93 -3.03 52.67
N THR A 54 -32.35 -2.19 53.55
CA THR A 54 -31.79 -0.79 53.56
C THR A 54 -30.67 -0.74 54.67
N SER A 55 -29.99 0.32 55.14
CA SER A 55 -29.83 1.80 54.96
C SER A 55 -28.51 2.20 55.68
N GLU A 56 -27.57 2.98 55.12
CA GLU A 56 -27.39 4.46 55.20
C GLU A 56 -27.01 5.11 56.57
N GLN A 57 -26.36 6.29 56.48
CA GLN A 57 -26.14 7.36 57.49
C GLN A 57 -25.03 7.21 58.56
N ASN A 58 -24.35 8.26 59.09
CA ASN A 58 -23.85 9.60 58.62
C ASN A 58 -22.95 10.19 59.79
N ASP A 59 -22.33 11.39 59.84
CA ASP A 59 -22.23 12.64 59.05
C ASP A 59 -20.89 13.40 59.38
N ASP A 60 -20.76 14.65 58.90
CA ASP A 60 -20.15 15.84 59.56
C ASP A 60 -18.62 16.13 59.61
N LYS A 61 -18.20 17.10 58.75
CA LYS A 61 -17.57 18.45 59.00
C LYS A 61 -16.29 18.57 59.91
N GLU A 62 -15.42 19.59 59.80
CA GLU A 62 -15.62 21.01 59.44
C GLU A 62 -14.33 21.77 58.94
N LYS A 63 -14.53 22.84 58.12
CA LYS A 63 -13.73 24.08 57.84
C LYS A 63 -12.18 24.13 57.88
N GLY A 64 -11.61 24.83 56.87
CA GLY A 64 -10.31 25.54 56.97
C GLY A 64 -9.91 26.29 55.67
N ASN A 65 -9.37 27.51 55.75
CA ASN A 65 -8.93 28.32 54.59
C ASN A 65 -7.75 29.26 54.98
N HIS A 66 -6.65 29.32 54.20
CA HIS A 66 -5.88 30.53 53.86
C HIS A 66 -4.58 30.25 53.04
N GLN A 67 -4.63 30.53 51.73
CA GLN A 67 -3.72 31.43 50.99
C GLN A 67 -2.25 31.66 51.47
N LYS A 68 -1.24 31.29 50.64
CA LYS A 68 -0.17 32.22 50.14
C LYS A 68 0.73 31.65 49.02
N SER A 69 1.38 32.57 48.29
CA SER A 69 2.52 32.42 47.34
C SER A 69 2.30 31.68 46.01
N SER A 70 2.92 32.09 44.90
CA SER A 70 3.51 33.41 44.55
C SER A 70 3.71 33.57 43.04
N THR A 71 3.67 34.83 42.58
CA THR A 71 3.71 35.29 41.17
C THR A 71 4.96 34.88 40.38
N SER A 72 4.81 34.52 39.09
CA SER A 72 5.40 35.29 37.95
C SER A 72 5.23 34.61 36.57
N SER A 73 4.54 35.28 35.66
CA SER A 73 4.78 35.24 34.20
C SER A 73 4.01 36.38 33.53
N THR A 74 4.62 37.06 32.56
CA THR A 74 4.09 38.30 31.97
C THR A 74 3.19 38.02 30.75
N SER A 75 2.24 38.92 30.50
CA SER A 75 1.36 38.90 29.32
C SER A 75 2.11 39.10 28.00
N ASN A 76 1.54 38.62 26.89
CA ASN A 76 1.02 39.54 25.86
C ASN A 76 0.14 38.88 24.78
N THR A 77 -0.80 39.71 24.30
CA THR A 77 -1.49 39.69 23.00
C THR A 77 -2.19 38.40 22.54
N VAL A 78 -3.51 38.38 22.71
CA VAL A 78 -4.42 37.64 21.82
C VAL A 78 -4.65 38.46 20.56
N SER A 79 -4.53 37.84 19.39
CA SER A 79 -5.10 38.34 18.13
C SER A 79 -6.19 37.37 17.64
N ALA A 80 -7.10 37.87 16.79
CA ALA A 80 -8.37 37.22 16.50
C ALA A 80 -8.25 35.90 15.73
N LYS A 81 -9.27 35.04 15.87
CA LYS A 81 -9.59 33.98 14.91
C LYS A 81 -10.43 34.59 13.79
N ASP A 82 -10.07 34.32 12.55
CA ASP A 82 -10.99 34.41 11.41
C ASP A 82 -11.60 33.03 11.12
N GLU A 83 -12.76 33.00 10.45
CA GLU A 83 -13.58 31.79 10.29
C GLU A 83 -13.51 31.19 8.87
N ASN A 84 -13.81 29.88 8.79
CA ASN A 84 -14.34 29.21 7.59
C ASN A 84 -13.50 29.26 6.29
N ASN A 85 -12.27 28.72 6.32
CA ASN A 85 -11.61 28.27 5.09
C ASN A 85 -12.26 26.96 4.60
N VAL A 86 -13.25 27.07 3.70
CA VAL A 86 -13.88 25.91 3.04
C VAL A 86 -12.90 25.32 2.02
N SER A 87 -12.30 24.18 2.37
CA SER A 87 -11.37 23.48 1.48
C SER A 87 -12.02 23.18 0.13
N THR A 88 -11.29 23.45 -0.96
CA THR A 88 -11.73 23.15 -2.32
C THR A 88 -10.81 22.08 -2.93
N PRO A 89 -11.35 21.08 -3.65
CA PRO A 89 -10.55 19.99 -4.18
C PRO A 89 -9.61 20.48 -5.28
N THR A 90 -8.40 19.94 -5.28
CA THR A 90 -7.32 20.22 -6.23
C THR A 90 -7.08 19.04 -7.18
N LYS A 91 -6.17 19.19 -8.15
CA LYS A 91 -5.72 18.05 -8.98
C LYS A 91 -5.10 16.94 -8.12
N GLN A 92 -4.42 17.27 -7.02
CA GLN A 92 -3.91 16.29 -6.05
C GLN A 92 -5.06 15.52 -5.36
N THR A 93 -6.15 16.20 -4.98
CA THR A 93 -7.37 15.55 -4.46
C THR A 93 -7.96 14.57 -5.48
N ALA A 94 -7.90 14.92 -6.76
CA ALA A 94 -8.32 14.04 -7.86
C ALA A 94 -7.37 12.84 -8.04
N ASN A 95 -6.04 13.05 -8.03
CA ASN A 95 -5.03 11.99 -8.08
C ASN A 95 -5.25 10.96 -6.98
N ILE A 96 -5.45 11.40 -5.73
CA ILE A 96 -5.68 10.53 -4.57
C ILE A 96 -6.98 9.72 -4.75
N LEU A 97 -8.07 10.38 -5.16
CA LEU A 97 -9.36 9.72 -5.41
C LEU A 97 -9.25 8.66 -6.50
N ILE A 98 -8.67 9.00 -7.65
CA ILE A 98 -8.53 8.13 -8.81
C ILE A 98 -7.61 6.93 -8.49
N LYS A 99 -6.47 7.15 -7.82
CA LYS A 99 -5.58 6.07 -7.35
C LYS A 99 -6.31 5.06 -6.48
N SER A 100 -6.99 5.57 -5.45
CA SER A 100 -7.69 4.74 -4.47
C SER A 100 -8.89 4.02 -5.10
N TYR A 101 -9.56 4.69 -6.05
CA TYR A 101 -10.63 4.12 -6.86
C TYR A 101 -10.15 2.96 -7.73
N PHE A 102 -9.03 3.07 -8.46
CA PHE A 102 -8.51 1.94 -9.26
C PHE A 102 -8.04 0.78 -8.38
N GLN A 103 -7.32 1.05 -7.30
CA GLN A 103 -6.87 0.03 -6.36
C GLN A 103 -8.07 -0.72 -5.74
N GLY A 104 -9.09 0.02 -5.32
CA GLY A 104 -10.36 -0.53 -4.82
C GLY A 104 -11.14 -1.30 -5.89
N LEU A 105 -11.24 -0.77 -7.11
CA LEU A 105 -11.97 -1.39 -8.23
C LEU A 105 -11.33 -2.71 -8.63
N ILE A 106 -10.01 -2.76 -8.81
CA ILE A 106 -9.29 -3.96 -9.23
C ILE A 106 -9.31 -5.04 -8.14
N LYS A 107 -9.10 -4.66 -6.87
CA LYS A 107 -9.31 -5.57 -5.73
C LYS A 107 -10.76 -6.06 -5.68
N GLY A 108 -11.73 -5.20 -5.99
CA GLY A 108 -13.14 -5.53 -6.09
C GLY A 108 -13.46 -6.51 -7.22
N ILE A 109 -12.88 -6.34 -8.40
CA ILE A 109 -13.02 -7.26 -9.56
C ILE A 109 -12.43 -8.62 -9.19
N ASN A 110 -11.17 -8.65 -8.74
CA ASN A 110 -10.45 -9.89 -8.49
C ASN A 110 -11.10 -10.71 -7.36
N ASN A 111 -11.65 -10.04 -6.33
CA ASN A 111 -12.27 -10.67 -5.16
C ASN A 111 -13.82 -10.68 -5.18
N GLY A 112 -14.47 -10.24 -6.27
CA GLY A 112 -15.94 -10.17 -6.38
C GLY A 112 -16.63 -9.19 -5.41
N SER A 113 -15.87 -8.26 -4.82
CA SER A 113 -16.27 -7.48 -3.64
C SER A 113 -16.41 -5.99 -3.94
N PHE A 114 -17.64 -5.51 -4.15
CA PHE A 114 -17.92 -4.08 -4.27
C PHE A 114 -17.67 -3.28 -2.97
N LYS A 115 -17.35 -3.94 -1.84
CA LYS A 115 -16.99 -3.26 -0.59
C LYS A 115 -15.75 -2.36 -0.76
N GLU A 116 -14.83 -2.76 -1.63
CA GLU A 116 -13.55 -2.09 -1.87
C GLU A 116 -13.67 -0.75 -2.63
N VAL A 117 -14.81 -0.49 -3.29
CA VAL A 117 -15.00 0.69 -4.18
C VAL A 117 -16.01 1.72 -3.65
N ASN A 118 -16.94 1.30 -2.79
CA ASN A 118 -18.17 2.07 -2.54
C ASN A 118 -17.97 3.43 -1.83
N SER A 119 -16.83 3.63 -1.16
CA SER A 119 -16.41 4.89 -0.54
C SER A 119 -16.18 5.98 -1.59
N TYR A 120 -15.38 5.66 -2.62
CA TYR A 120 -14.98 6.59 -3.70
C TYR A 120 -16.14 7.00 -4.62
N LEU A 121 -17.24 6.24 -4.61
CA LEU A 121 -18.39 6.42 -5.49
C LEU A 121 -19.59 7.06 -4.79
N VAL A 122 -20.29 7.98 -5.45
CA VAL A 122 -21.55 8.57 -4.97
C VAL A 122 -22.65 7.51 -4.97
N LYS A 123 -23.16 7.17 -3.78
CA LYS A 123 -24.16 6.10 -3.60
C LYS A 123 -25.39 6.28 -4.50
N GLY A 124 -25.64 5.31 -5.37
CA GLY A 124 -26.81 5.29 -6.27
C GLY A 124 -26.69 6.14 -7.55
N SER A 125 -25.52 6.73 -7.83
CA SER A 125 -25.19 7.37 -9.12
C SER A 125 -25.17 6.36 -10.29
N SER A 126 -24.80 6.79 -11.51
CA SER A 126 -24.61 5.82 -12.62
C SER A 126 -23.39 4.96 -12.33
N LEU A 127 -22.22 5.60 -12.19
CA LEU A 127 -20.95 4.92 -11.98
C LEU A 127 -20.97 3.95 -10.80
N TYR A 128 -21.70 4.27 -9.72
CA TYR A 128 -21.92 3.35 -8.61
C TYR A 128 -22.57 2.01 -9.04
N LYS A 129 -23.62 2.07 -9.87
CA LYS A 129 -24.32 0.88 -10.39
C LYS A 129 -23.52 0.18 -11.49
N ASP A 130 -22.86 0.96 -12.34
CA ASP A 130 -22.04 0.46 -13.43
C ASP A 130 -20.85 -0.34 -12.89
N GLN A 131 -20.18 0.13 -11.82
CA GLN A 131 -19.10 -0.62 -11.16
C GLN A 131 -19.58 -1.81 -10.32
N GLN A 132 -20.79 -1.77 -9.72
CA GLN A 132 -21.41 -2.98 -9.16
C GLN A 132 -21.63 -4.06 -10.24
N SER A 133 -22.05 -3.64 -11.42
CA SER A 133 -22.30 -4.53 -12.56
C SER A 133 -21.00 -5.08 -13.16
N LEU A 134 -19.98 -4.23 -13.32
CA LEU A 134 -18.67 -4.62 -13.85
C LEU A 134 -17.98 -5.65 -12.95
N ILE A 135 -17.89 -5.40 -11.64
CA ILE A 135 -17.29 -6.33 -10.68
C ILE A 135 -17.96 -7.69 -10.72
N SER A 136 -19.29 -7.72 -10.65
CA SER A 136 -20.07 -8.96 -10.72
C SER A 136 -19.86 -9.70 -12.05
N HIS A 137 -19.78 -8.97 -13.17
CA HIS A 137 -19.64 -9.53 -14.51
C HIS A 137 -18.25 -10.09 -14.81
N LEU A 138 -17.18 -9.41 -14.39
CA LEU A 138 -15.80 -9.85 -14.61
C LEU A 138 -15.45 -11.00 -13.66
N HIS A 139 -15.76 -10.87 -12.36
CA HIS A 139 -15.53 -11.92 -11.38
C HIS A 139 -16.33 -13.20 -11.71
N GLY A 140 -17.61 -13.05 -12.06
CA GLY A 140 -18.47 -14.17 -12.50
C GLY A 140 -18.04 -14.83 -13.82
N LYS A 141 -17.07 -14.23 -14.54
CA LYS A 141 -16.41 -14.83 -15.71
C LYS A 141 -15.00 -15.36 -15.42
N GLY A 142 -14.49 -15.21 -14.19
CA GLY A 142 -13.10 -15.52 -13.83
C GLY A 142 -12.07 -14.58 -14.47
N ILE A 143 -12.49 -13.38 -14.91
CA ILE A 143 -11.58 -12.36 -15.46
C ILE A 143 -11.04 -11.54 -14.30
N GLN A 144 -9.71 -11.38 -14.26
CA GLN A 144 -9.01 -10.53 -13.32
C GLN A 144 -8.37 -9.34 -14.04
N GLU A 145 -8.06 -8.28 -13.30
CA GLU A 145 -7.36 -7.10 -13.81
C GLU A 145 -6.16 -6.73 -12.93
N ARG A 146 -5.19 -6.02 -13.52
CA ARG A 146 -4.02 -5.44 -12.85
C ARG A 146 -3.79 -4.03 -13.40
N LEU A 147 -3.51 -3.07 -12.52
CA LEU A 147 -3.11 -1.73 -12.90
C LEU A 147 -1.66 -1.78 -13.39
N VAL A 148 -1.41 -1.34 -14.62
CA VAL A 148 -0.05 -1.23 -15.17
C VAL A 148 0.44 0.21 -14.97
N ASP A 149 -0.39 1.18 -15.31
CA ASP A 149 -0.10 2.61 -15.18
C ASP A 149 -1.41 3.44 -15.20
N TYR A 150 -1.37 4.69 -14.73
CA TYR A 150 -2.42 5.69 -14.98
C TYR A 150 -1.90 7.13 -14.77
N GLU A 151 -2.45 8.07 -15.53
CA GLU A 151 -2.26 9.51 -15.35
C GLU A 151 -3.63 10.18 -15.12
N VAL A 152 -3.70 11.19 -14.24
CA VAL A 152 -4.78 12.19 -14.34
C VAL A 152 -4.27 13.31 -15.23
N VAL A 153 -4.76 13.39 -16.46
CA VAL A 153 -4.34 14.37 -17.46
C VAL A 153 -4.82 15.78 -17.06
N ASP A 154 -6.11 15.92 -16.78
CA ASP A 154 -6.75 17.22 -16.47
C ASP A 154 -7.70 17.13 -15.27
N PHE A 155 -7.83 18.24 -14.54
CA PHE A 155 -8.78 18.40 -13.45
C PHE A 155 -9.37 19.82 -13.48
N LYS A 156 -10.68 19.91 -13.75
CA LYS A 156 -11.37 21.19 -13.94
C LYS A 156 -12.74 21.23 -13.26
N LYS A 157 -13.16 22.41 -12.82
CA LYS A 157 -14.47 22.62 -12.20
C LYS A 157 -15.57 22.74 -13.26
N ALA A 158 -16.54 21.82 -13.21
CA ALA A 158 -17.64 21.68 -14.14
C ALA A 158 -18.97 22.10 -13.48
N GLY A 159 -19.13 23.41 -13.29
CA GLY A 159 -20.30 23.98 -12.58
C GLY A 159 -20.28 23.64 -11.09
N SER A 160 -21.19 22.76 -10.66
CA SER A 160 -21.25 22.20 -9.30
C SER A 160 -20.50 20.87 -9.13
N ALA A 161 -19.95 20.32 -10.23
CA ALA A 161 -19.14 19.12 -10.26
C ALA A 161 -17.68 19.46 -10.60
N TYR A 162 -16.83 18.44 -10.66
CA TYR A 162 -15.48 18.49 -11.19
C TYR A 162 -15.33 17.39 -12.23
N ASP A 163 -14.66 17.68 -13.34
CA ASP A 163 -14.32 16.68 -14.35
C ASP A 163 -12.83 16.33 -14.21
N ILE A 164 -12.56 15.02 -14.15
CA ILE A 164 -11.24 14.42 -13.95
C ILE A 164 -10.93 13.58 -15.19
N GLN A 165 -10.03 14.06 -16.05
CA GLN A 165 -9.62 13.31 -17.24
C GLN A 165 -8.46 12.38 -16.89
N THR A 166 -8.54 11.12 -17.29
CA THR A 166 -7.53 10.09 -17.06
C THR A 166 -7.00 9.49 -18.35
N HIS A 167 -5.77 9.00 -18.29
CA HIS A 167 -5.23 7.96 -19.15
C HIS A 167 -4.97 6.72 -18.27
N GLU A 168 -5.37 5.54 -18.72
CA GLU A 168 -5.40 4.32 -17.91
C GLU A 168 -4.83 3.13 -18.67
N VAL A 169 -3.88 2.41 -18.08
CA VAL A 169 -3.26 1.21 -18.66
C VAL A 169 -3.57 0.01 -17.76
N ILE A 170 -4.47 -0.86 -18.22
CA ILE A 170 -4.99 -2.01 -17.49
C ILE A 170 -4.58 -3.31 -18.19
N MET A 171 -3.97 -4.23 -17.44
CA MET A 171 -3.73 -5.61 -17.88
C MET A 171 -4.93 -6.46 -17.48
N ILE A 172 -5.62 -7.02 -18.47
CA ILE A 172 -6.73 -7.97 -18.29
C ILE A 172 -6.18 -9.39 -18.36
N VAL A 173 -6.44 -10.19 -17.34
CA VAL A 173 -6.06 -11.61 -17.24
C VAL A 173 -7.30 -12.48 -17.42
N GLN A 174 -7.27 -13.37 -18.41
CA GLN A 174 -8.36 -14.30 -18.71
C GLN A 174 -8.30 -15.57 -17.84
N PRO A 175 -9.40 -16.32 -17.68
CA PRO A 175 -9.44 -17.57 -16.89
C PRO A 175 -8.43 -18.66 -17.31
N ASN A 176 -7.91 -18.58 -18.54
CA ASN A 176 -6.88 -19.48 -19.07
C ASN A 176 -5.44 -18.96 -18.85
N GLY A 177 -5.26 -17.91 -18.05
CA GLY A 177 -3.97 -17.26 -17.81
C GLY A 177 -3.47 -16.35 -18.94
N SER A 178 -4.23 -16.15 -20.02
CA SER A 178 -3.80 -15.23 -21.09
C SER A 178 -3.98 -13.76 -20.70
N GLU A 179 -2.90 -12.99 -20.77
CA GLU A 179 -2.87 -11.56 -20.43
C GLU A 179 -3.08 -10.67 -21.67
N LYS A 180 -3.71 -9.51 -21.48
CA LYS A 180 -3.87 -8.49 -22.52
C LYS A 180 -3.92 -7.08 -21.94
N ILE A 181 -2.96 -6.23 -22.35
CA ILE A 181 -2.97 -4.81 -22.00
C ILE A 181 -4.08 -4.07 -22.78
N LYS A 182 -4.69 -3.10 -22.11
CA LYS A 182 -5.69 -2.17 -22.62
C LYS A 182 -5.41 -0.76 -22.11
N GLU A 183 -5.38 0.18 -23.05
CA GLU A 183 -5.34 1.62 -22.80
C GLU A 183 -6.75 2.21 -22.91
N TYR A 184 -7.07 3.17 -22.05
CA TYR A 184 -8.31 3.93 -22.08
C TYR A 184 -8.09 5.40 -21.70
N ASP A 185 -8.83 6.30 -22.36
CA ASP A 185 -8.92 7.71 -21.99
C ASP A 185 -10.35 8.03 -21.54
N TRP A 186 -10.53 8.36 -20.27
CA TRP A 186 -11.84 8.64 -19.67
C TRP A 186 -11.91 10.05 -19.07
N VAL A 187 -13.13 10.50 -18.83
CA VAL A 187 -13.45 11.69 -18.04
C VAL A 187 -14.46 11.26 -16.98
N TYR A 188 -14.02 11.20 -15.73
CA TYR A 188 -14.90 11.01 -14.59
C TYR A 188 -15.51 12.34 -14.20
N SER A 189 -16.81 12.36 -13.90
CA SER A 189 -17.42 13.51 -13.25
C SER A 189 -17.60 13.21 -11.75
N ALA A 190 -17.19 14.14 -10.90
CA ALA A 190 -17.10 14.00 -9.45
C ALA A 190 -17.79 15.15 -8.73
N VAL A 191 -18.11 14.97 -7.44
CA VAL A 191 -18.70 16.00 -6.57
C VAL A 191 -17.94 16.11 -5.26
N TRP A 192 -17.86 17.33 -4.72
CA TRP A 192 -17.28 17.62 -3.42
C TRP A 192 -18.40 17.73 -2.37
N SER A 193 -18.32 16.93 -1.30
CA SER A 193 -19.31 16.95 -0.21
C SER A 193 -18.73 16.31 1.05
N GLY A 194 -18.89 16.95 2.21
CA GLY A 194 -18.32 16.48 3.48
C GLY A 194 -16.79 16.34 3.42
N ASP A 195 -16.13 17.34 2.82
CA ASP A 195 -14.68 17.41 2.59
C ASP A 195 -14.06 16.20 1.86
N GLN A 196 -14.89 15.49 1.08
CA GLN A 196 -14.48 14.38 0.23
C GLN A 196 -14.93 14.59 -1.22
N LEU A 197 -14.04 14.29 -2.17
CA LEU A 197 -14.34 14.20 -3.60
C LEU A 197 -14.81 12.77 -3.90
N ARG A 198 -15.93 12.61 -4.61
CA ARG A 198 -16.50 11.28 -4.94
C ARG A 198 -16.99 11.24 -6.39
N LEU A 199 -16.67 10.17 -7.10
CA LEU A 199 -17.03 9.97 -8.51
C LEU A 199 -18.53 9.61 -8.63
N LYS A 200 -19.22 10.16 -9.63
CA LYS A 200 -20.66 9.89 -9.90
C LYS A 200 -20.92 9.35 -11.32
N ASP A 201 -20.02 9.61 -12.25
CA ASP A 201 -20.25 9.41 -13.68
C ASP A 201 -18.93 9.19 -14.43
N ILE A 202 -18.98 8.58 -15.61
CA ILE A 202 -17.82 8.37 -16.48
C ILE A 202 -18.23 8.49 -17.96
N SER A 203 -17.43 9.21 -18.75
CA SER A 203 -17.56 9.28 -20.21
C SER A 203 -16.19 9.14 -20.87
N LYS A 204 -16.13 8.79 -22.16
CA LYS A 204 -14.85 8.76 -22.89
C LYS A 204 -14.32 10.17 -23.07
N ALA A 205 -13.00 10.34 -23.01
CA ALA A 205 -12.37 11.57 -23.47
C ALA A 205 -12.63 11.77 -24.97
N GLU A 206 -12.90 13.00 -25.40
CA GLU A 206 -12.99 13.34 -26.82
C GLU A 206 -11.58 13.59 -27.38
N ASN A 207 -11.26 12.95 -28.51
CA ASN A 207 -9.93 12.94 -29.14
C ASN A 207 -9.45 14.34 -29.56
N THR A 208 -8.90 15.10 -28.61
CA THR A 208 -8.27 16.39 -28.85
C THR A 208 -6.81 16.15 -29.24
N ALA A 209 -6.55 16.05 -30.54
CA ALA A 209 -5.24 15.74 -31.10
C ALA A 209 -4.23 16.89 -30.88
N SER A 210 -3.51 16.86 -29.75
CA SER A 210 -2.44 17.81 -29.43
C SER A 210 -1.23 17.65 -30.38
N THR A 211 -1.03 18.65 -31.23
CA THR A 211 -0.08 18.61 -32.35
C THR A 211 1.38 18.54 -31.89
N LYS A 212 2.10 17.49 -32.28
CA LYS A 212 3.58 17.49 -32.25
C LYS A 212 4.09 18.48 -33.30
N THR A 213 4.91 19.45 -32.89
CA THR A 213 5.63 20.36 -33.79
C THR A 213 7.12 20.28 -33.48
N SER A 214 7.94 19.99 -34.50
CA SER A 214 9.39 19.82 -34.38
C SER A 214 10.14 20.83 -35.23
N ALA A 215 11.20 21.43 -34.66
CA ALA A 215 12.23 22.18 -35.38
C ALA A 215 13.57 22.10 -34.62
N PRO A 216 14.75 22.10 -35.27
CA PRO A 216 15.99 21.61 -34.63
C PRO A 216 17.11 22.67 -34.47
N SER A 217 18.00 22.44 -33.50
CA SER A 217 19.42 22.80 -33.60
C SER A 217 20.28 21.95 -32.63
N ASN A 218 21.53 21.67 -33.02
CA ASN A 218 22.42 20.76 -32.28
C ASN A 218 23.19 21.46 -31.16
N GLN A 219 23.34 20.81 -30.00
CA GLN A 219 24.61 20.15 -29.61
C GLN A 219 24.40 19.21 -28.41
N SER A 220 25.30 18.25 -28.21
CA SER A 220 25.10 17.09 -27.32
C SER A 220 25.24 17.41 -25.82
N SER A 221 24.18 17.17 -25.04
CA SER A 221 24.27 16.94 -23.59
C SER A 221 23.14 16.06 -23.06
N GLY A 222 23.46 14.82 -22.69
CA GLY A 222 22.68 13.97 -21.77
C GLY A 222 21.19 13.77 -22.07
N ASN A 223 20.85 12.71 -22.81
CA ASN A 223 19.54 12.08 -22.62
C ASN A 223 19.60 11.26 -21.31
N TYR A 224 18.68 11.49 -20.38
CA TYR A 224 18.56 10.76 -19.11
C TYR A 224 17.31 9.89 -19.04
N ASP A 225 16.52 9.82 -20.12
CA ASP A 225 15.26 9.07 -20.18
C ASP A 225 15.44 7.58 -19.83
N GLY A 226 14.37 7.03 -19.27
CA GLY A 226 14.24 5.64 -18.85
C GLY A 226 14.17 5.47 -17.33
N GLU A 227 14.25 4.21 -16.93
CA GLU A 227 14.14 3.75 -15.55
C GLU A 227 15.48 3.84 -14.82
N TRP A 228 15.42 4.20 -13.53
CA TRP A 228 16.53 4.20 -12.59
C TRP A 228 16.04 3.68 -11.23
N SER A 229 16.88 3.01 -10.46
CA SER A 229 16.48 2.43 -9.17
C SER A 229 17.52 2.57 -8.06
N ARG A 230 17.05 2.91 -6.85
CA ARG A 230 17.79 2.81 -5.59
C ARG A 230 17.39 1.49 -4.90
N ASP A 231 18.38 0.64 -4.71
CA ASP A 231 18.22 -0.75 -4.29
C ASP A 231 18.75 -0.94 -2.87
N ILE A 232 17.88 -0.81 -1.88
CA ILE A 232 18.15 -0.93 -0.44
C ILE A 232 16.96 -1.66 0.18
N HIS A 233 17.23 -2.72 0.94
CA HIS A 233 16.22 -3.68 1.45
C HIS A 233 15.12 -3.00 2.26
N HIS A 234 13.85 -3.26 1.88
CA HIS A 234 12.65 -2.60 2.40
C HIS A 234 12.66 -1.06 2.33
N GLN A 235 13.52 -0.48 1.49
CA GLN A 235 13.63 0.96 1.28
C GLN A 235 13.72 1.30 -0.21
N GLU A 236 13.30 0.38 -1.07
CA GLU A 236 13.44 0.44 -2.53
C GLU A 236 12.83 1.73 -3.11
N ALA A 237 13.45 2.27 -4.16
CA ALA A 237 12.85 3.39 -4.88
C ALA A 237 13.11 3.33 -6.39
N GLY A 238 12.08 3.64 -7.16
CA GLY A 238 12.15 3.85 -8.61
C GLY A 238 12.15 5.34 -8.95
N LEU A 239 12.89 5.70 -10.00
CA LEU A 239 12.92 7.01 -10.64
C LEU A 239 12.73 6.77 -12.14
N THR A 240 11.61 7.23 -12.70
CA THR A 240 11.39 7.28 -14.14
C THR A 240 11.69 8.70 -14.62
N ILE A 241 12.51 8.84 -15.66
CA ILE A 241 12.77 10.12 -16.35
C ILE A 241 12.21 10.05 -17.76
N THR A 242 11.54 11.12 -18.19
CA THR A 242 11.02 11.29 -19.55
C THR A 242 11.24 12.72 -20.06
N ASN A 243 11.15 12.88 -21.39
CA ASN A 243 11.20 14.18 -22.05
C ASN A 243 12.51 14.96 -21.78
N SER A 244 13.64 14.25 -21.68
CA SER A 244 14.96 14.84 -21.45
C SER A 244 15.33 15.87 -22.52
N THR A 245 15.66 17.08 -22.08
CA THR A 245 16.21 18.17 -22.88
C THR A 245 17.44 18.76 -22.19
N SER A 246 18.23 19.56 -22.90
CA SER A 246 19.41 20.25 -22.34
C SER A 246 19.09 21.26 -21.22
N GLY A 247 17.81 21.62 -21.03
CA GLY A 247 17.37 22.55 -19.99
C GLY A 247 16.31 22.01 -19.01
N SER A 248 15.74 20.82 -19.23
CA SER A 248 14.77 20.21 -18.30
C SER A 248 14.47 18.73 -18.60
N PHE A 249 13.95 18.01 -17.61
CA PHE A 249 13.27 16.71 -17.80
C PHE A 249 12.04 16.60 -16.91
N SER A 250 11.10 15.74 -17.28
CA SER A 250 10.00 15.31 -16.41
C SER A 250 10.42 14.05 -15.64
N PHE A 251 9.96 13.90 -14.40
CA PHE A 251 10.26 12.73 -13.57
C PHE A 251 9.07 12.28 -12.73
N THR A 252 9.10 11.01 -12.37
CA THR A 252 8.26 10.42 -11.32
C THR A 252 9.16 9.57 -10.42
N ILE A 253 9.06 9.75 -9.11
CA ILE A 253 9.76 8.94 -8.10
C ILE A 253 8.72 8.25 -7.23
N GLY A 254 8.89 6.96 -6.99
CA GLY A 254 8.20 6.20 -5.95
C GLY A 254 9.22 5.56 -5.02
N ALA A 255 9.00 5.62 -3.70
CA ALA A 255 9.90 5.07 -2.70
C ALA A 255 9.12 4.41 -1.55
N VAL A 256 9.72 3.39 -0.91
CA VAL A 256 9.15 2.71 0.26
C VAL A 256 10.04 2.84 1.51
N TYR A 257 9.48 2.50 2.66
CA TYR A 257 10.16 2.22 3.92
C TYR A 257 9.28 1.23 4.72
N GLY A 258 9.53 -0.07 4.58
CA GLY A 258 8.61 -1.10 5.08
C GLY A 258 7.21 -0.96 4.46
N ALA A 259 6.16 -0.89 5.28
CA ALA A 259 4.79 -0.60 4.81
C ALA A 259 4.53 0.88 4.45
N HIS A 260 5.46 1.80 4.72
CA HIS A 260 5.31 3.18 4.30
C HIS A 260 5.72 3.32 2.83
N ALA A 261 4.95 4.08 2.06
CA ALA A 261 5.22 4.34 0.65
C ALA A 261 4.82 5.76 0.28
N GLY A 262 5.70 6.43 -0.47
CA GLY A 262 5.54 7.80 -0.92
C GLY A 262 5.94 7.98 -2.37
N GLY A 263 5.59 9.12 -2.95
CA GLY A 263 5.91 9.40 -4.34
C GLY A 263 5.73 10.86 -4.71
N ILE A 264 6.59 11.32 -5.62
CA ILE A 264 6.66 12.71 -6.06
C ILE A 264 6.93 12.76 -7.57
N GLU A 265 6.17 13.58 -8.27
CA GLU A 265 6.25 13.79 -9.72
C GLU A 265 6.50 15.27 -10.01
N GLY A 266 7.12 15.58 -11.15
CA GLY A 266 7.35 16.96 -11.52
C GLY A 266 8.27 17.15 -12.70
N LYS A 267 8.78 18.38 -12.82
CA LYS A 267 9.72 18.79 -13.86
C LYS A 267 10.94 19.44 -13.22
N ALA A 268 12.13 18.90 -13.48
CA ALA A 268 13.38 19.44 -12.97
C ALA A 268 14.06 20.32 -14.04
N GLU A 269 14.58 21.48 -13.63
CA GLU A 269 15.36 22.38 -14.48
C GLU A 269 16.82 21.92 -14.52
N VAL A 270 17.39 21.69 -15.72
CA VAL A 270 18.74 21.17 -15.92
C VAL A 270 19.74 22.31 -16.14
N LYS A 271 20.88 22.25 -15.45
CA LYS A 271 22.02 23.15 -15.65
C LYS A 271 23.34 22.36 -15.58
N GLY A 272 23.79 21.88 -16.73
CA GLY A 272 24.99 21.05 -16.84
C GLY A 272 24.73 19.62 -16.33
N ASN A 273 25.52 19.16 -15.36
CA ASN A 273 25.34 17.84 -14.72
C ASN A 273 24.47 17.90 -13.46
N LYS A 274 23.70 18.97 -13.25
CA LYS A 274 22.75 19.10 -12.15
C LYS A 274 21.36 19.39 -12.69
N ALA A 275 20.33 18.94 -11.99
CA ALA A 275 18.99 19.48 -12.13
C ALA A 275 18.38 19.77 -10.76
N ILE A 276 17.39 20.66 -10.73
CA ILE A 276 16.66 21.01 -9.51
C ILE A 276 15.16 20.97 -9.82
N TYR A 277 14.42 20.22 -9.01
CA TYR A 277 12.98 20.42 -8.86
C TYR A 277 12.74 21.21 -7.57
N LYS A 278 11.77 22.11 -7.60
CA LYS A 278 11.18 22.73 -6.42
C LYS A 278 9.68 22.56 -6.52
N ASP A 279 9.06 22.19 -5.41
CA ASP A 279 7.64 22.45 -5.27
C ASP A 279 7.40 23.96 -5.22
N MET A 280 6.24 24.38 -5.72
CA MET A 280 5.82 25.77 -5.83
C MET A 280 4.73 26.12 -4.79
N GLU A 281 4.25 25.15 -4.02
CA GLU A 281 3.42 25.41 -2.84
C GLU A 281 4.31 25.84 -1.66
N GLU A 282 4.12 27.08 -1.18
CA GLU A 282 4.92 27.69 -0.10
C GLU A 282 4.89 26.89 1.23
N ALA A 283 3.99 25.91 1.36
CA ALA A 283 3.79 25.11 2.56
C ALA A 283 4.71 23.87 2.67
N THR A 284 5.32 23.38 1.58
CA THR A 284 6.13 22.15 1.64
C THR A 284 7.64 22.40 1.76
N GLU A 285 8.16 23.47 1.16
CA GLU A 285 9.61 23.70 0.94
C GLU A 285 10.36 22.50 0.31
N CYS A 286 9.66 21.61 -0.42
CA CYS A 286 10.29 20.45 -1.05
C CYS A 286 11.17 20.85 -2.24
N VAL A 287 12.44 20.47 -2.19
CA VAL A 287 13.44 20.66 -3.26
C VAL A 287 14.18 19.35 -3.46
N LEU A 288 14.18 18.85 -4.69
CA LEU A 288 15.01 17.70 -5.09
C LEU A 288 16.19 18.20 -5.91
N ASN A 289 17.40 17.93 -5.44
CA ASN A 289 18.64 18.27 -6.11
C ASN A 289 19.20 17.02 -6.79
N PHE A 290 19.13 16.96 -8.11
CA PHE A 290 19.65 15.85 -8.90
C PHE A 290 21.10 16.14 -9.32
N THR A 291 22.00 15.20 -9.08
CA THR A 291 23.33 15.15 -9.72
C THR A 291 23.30 14.03 -10.77
N LEU A 292 23.50 14.41 -12.03
CA LEU A 292 23.22 13.60 -13.21
C LEU A 292 24.48 12.97 -13.79
N SER A 293 24.41 11.69 -14.15
CA SER A 293 25.39 11.01 -14.99
C SER A 293 24.68 10.03 -15.94
N GLN A 294 25.45 9.32 -16.77
CA GLN A 294 24.92 8.29 -17.67
C GLN A 294 24.85 6.89 -17.03
N LYS A 295 25.32 6.70 -15.79
CA LYS A 295 25.29 5.41 -15.06
C LYS A 295 24.42 5.45 -13.81
N GLU A 296 24.46 6.59 -13.12
CA GLU A 296 23.78 6.85 -11.86
C GLU A 296 23.22 8.28 -11.81
N ILE A 297 22.14 8.46 -11.07
CA ILE A 297 21.59 9.77 -10.68
C ILE A 297 21.55 9.80 -9.16
N LYS A 298 22.18 10.79 -8.54
CA LYS A 298 22.08 11.03 -7.10
C LYS A 298 21.01 12.09 -6.83
N ILE A 299 20.15 11.83 -5.86
CA ILE A 299 19.15 12.77 -5.35
C ILE A 299 19.54 13.20 -3.93
N ASP A 300 19.44 14.50 -3.66
CA ASP A 300 19.47 15.09 -2.32
C ASP A 300 18.19 15.93 -2.13
N ALA A 301 17.31 15.48 -1.25
CA ALA A 301 16.00 16.08 -0.95
C ALA A 301 16.08 17.01 0.28
N THR A 302 15.22 18.03 0.33
CA THR A 302 14.99 18.79 1.57
C THR A 302 14.03 18.04 2.51
N PRO A 303 14.08 18.29 3.84
CA PRO A 303 13.14 17.70 4.80
C PRO A 303 11.66 17.93 4.43
N GLY A 304 11.35 19.02 3.74
CA GLY A 304 10.03 19.32 3.19
C GLY A 304 9.44 18.22 2.30
N CYS A 305 10.28 17.48 1.58
CA CYS A 305 9.84 16.38 0.72
C CYS A 305 9.28 15.17 1.50
N SER A 306 9.45 15.12 2.83
CA SER A 306 8.76 14.14 3.69
C SER A 306 7.23 14.25 3.60
N TYR A 307 6.69 15.40 3.18
CA TYR A 307 5.26 15.58 2.86
C TYR A 307 4.78 14.58 1.79
N TYR A 308 5.60 14.28 0.78
CA TYR A 308 5.31 13.32 -0.28
C TYR A 308 5.79 11.89 0.04
N GLY A 309 6.77 11.77 0.94
CA GLY A 309 7.29 10.48 1.41
C GLY A 309 6.34 9.78 2.39
N GLY A 310 5.79 10.54 3.36
CA GLY A 310 5.22 9.96 4.58
C GLY A 310 6.31 9.63 5.61
N LEU A 311 5.97 8.79 6.60
CA LEU A 311 6.90 8.45 7.68
C LEU A 311 8.08 7.60 7.16
N ASN A 312 9.31 8.05 7.48
CA ASN A 312 10.60 7.40 7.18
C ASN A 312 10.94 7.13 5.69
N VAL A 313 10.02 7.36 4.74
CA VAL A 313 10.30 7.24 3.31
C VAL A 313 11.18 8.42 2.84
N SER A 314 12.26 8.09 2.14
CA SER A 314 13.22 9.06 1.59
C SER A 314 13.42 8.84 0.08
N PHE A 315 13.51 9.96 -0.64
CA PHE A 315 13.87 9.99 -2.07
C PHE A 315 15.38 10.21 -2.29
N ASP A 316 16.17 10.29 -1.22
CA ASP A 316 17.60 10.55 -1.26
C ASP A 316 18.40 9.34 -1.77
N GLY A 317 19.65 9.59 -2.18
CA GLY A 317 20.63 8.56 -2.48
C GLY A 317 20.86 8.34 -3.97
N THR A 318 21.49 7.22 -4.31
CA THR A 318 22.01 6.96 -5.65
C THR A 318 21.16 5.92 -6.39
N TYR A 319 20.50 6.37 -7.46
CA TYR A 319 19.69 5.56 -8.37
C TYR A 319 20.57 5.08 -9.53
N LYS A 320 20.72 3.78 -9.71
CA LYS A 320 21.46 3.15 -10.83
C LYS A 320 20.54 3.03 -12.04
N LYS A 321 21.08 3.11 -13.27
CA LYS A 321 20.24 2.98 -14.47
C LYS A 321 19.69 1.56 -14.63
N GLY A 322 18.39 1.45 -14.90
CA GLY A 322 17.63 0.19 -14.95
C GLY A 322 16.53 0.13 -13.88
N LYS A 323 15.79 -0.99 -13.87
CA LYS A 323 14.95 -1.38 -12.73
C LYS A 323 15.78 -2.17 -11.72
N ILE A 324 15.25 -2.35 -10.52
CA ILE A 324 15.74 -3.36 -9.57
C ILE A 324 15.68 -4.72 -10.29
N THR A 325 16.83 -5.36 -10.41
CA THR A 325 16.91 -6.77 -10.79
C THR A 325 16.55 -7.61 -9.58
N GLU A 326 15.60 -8.53 -9.70
CA GLU A 326 15.24 -9.43 -8.59
C GLU A 326 16.48 -10.24 -8.15
N HIS A 327 17.01 -9.89 -6.98
CA HIS A 327 18.03 -10.63 -6.25
C HIS A 327 17.77 -10.48 -4.76
N THR A 328 17.15 -11.50 -4.16
CA THR A 328 16.89 -11.55 -2.72
C THR A 328 18.23 -11.59 -2.00
N LYS A 329 18.56 -10.49 -1.31
CA LYS A 329 19.81 -10.36 -0.55
C LYS A 329 19.87 -11.41 0.54
N THR A 330 21.05 -11.91 0.84
CA THR A 330 21.24 -12.85 1.95
C THR A 330 21.34 -12.12 3.29
N LEU A 331 21.03 -12.81 4.39
CA LEU A 331 21.15 -12.24 5.74
C LEU A 331 22.58 -11.75 6.04
N SER A 332 23.60 -12.30 5.36
CA SER A 332 24.98 -11.83 5.45
C SER A 332 25.37 -10.72 4.47
N GLU A 333 24.64 -10.50 3.37
CA GLU A 333 24.74 -9.28 2.55
C GLU A 333 24.01 -8.08 3.17
N LEU A 334 23.18 -8.33 4.18
CA LEU A 334 22.49 -7.34 5.01
C LEU A 334 23.19 -7.08 6.37
N ASP A 335 24.38 -7.66 6.59
CA ASP A 335 25.14 -7.62 7.85
C ASP A 335 24.39 -8.17 9.10
N ILE A 336 23.27 -8.86 8.92
CA ILE A 336 22.44 -9.45 10.01
C ILE A 336 23.13 -10.68 10.62
N LEU A 337 23.73 -11.52 9.78
CA LEU A 337 24.42 -12.75 10.20
C LEU A 337 25.83 -12.85 9.61
N PRO A 338 26.80 -13.40 10.35
CA PRO A 338 28.05 -13.89 9.73
C PRO A 338 27.73 -14.97 8.69
N SER A 339 28.37 -14.92 7.50
CA SER A 339 28.02 -15.76 6.35
C SER A 339 27.96 -17.26 6.64
N LYS A 340 28.75 -17.77 7.60
CA LYS A 340 28.71 -19.19 8.01
C LYS A 340 27.43 -19.57 8.80
N GLN A 341 26.85 -18.63 9.54
CA GLN A 341 25.57 -18.82 10.21
C GLN A 341 24.43 -18.74 9.20
N ASP A 342 24.45 -17.72 8.34
CA ASP A 342 23.51 -17.53 7.23
C ASP A 342 23.44 -18.76 6.31
N GLU A 343 24.60 -19.29 5.89
CA GLU A 343 24.73 -20.56 5.16
C GLU A 343 24.00 -21.73 5.82
N ASN A 344 24.00 -21.80 7.15
CA ASN A 344 23.42 -22.89 7.92
C ASN A 344 21.92 -22.65 8.18
N VAL A 345 21.50 -21.42 8.42
CA VAL A 345 20.09 -21.00 8.46
C VAL A 345 19.41 -21.28 7.12
N LYS A 346 20.04 -20.91 5.99
CA LYS A 346 19.54 -21.20 4.62
C LYS A 346 19.37 -22.70 4.36
N LYS A 347 20.31 -23.54 4.82
CA LYS A 347 20.19 -25.01 4.77
C LYS A 347 19.07 -25.53 5.67
N LEU A 348 18.82 -24.90 6.81
CA LEU A 348 17.76 -25.26 7.74
C LEU A 348 16.38 -24.95 7.14
N VAL A 349 16.05 -23.68 6.92
CA VAL A 349 14.70 -23.25 6.52
C VAL A 349 14.37 -23.59 5.06
N GLY A 350 15.37 -23.65 4.17
CA GLY A 350 15.17 -24.05 2.77
C GLY A 350 14.36 -23.04 1.97
N ASN A 351 13.18 -23.43 1.48
CA ASN A 351 12.34 -22.61 0.60
C ASN A 351 11.85 -21.33 1.30
N ASP A 352 11.62 -21.40 2.62
CA ASP A 352 11.17 -20.27 3.44
C ASP A 352 12.29 -19.28 3.79
N TYR A 353 13.48 -19.41 3.19
CA TYR A 353 14.61 -18.50 3.44
C TYR A 353 14.36 -17.07 2.94
N GLU A 354 13.67 -16.92 1.81
CA GLU A 354 13.44 -15.60 1.22
C GLU A 354 12.41 -14.82 2.06
N ALA A 355 11.34 -15.50 2.52
CA ALA A 355 10.43 -14.98 3.53
C ALA A 355 11.11 -14.68 4.89
N LEU A 356 12.17 -15.42 5.26
CA LEU A 356 12.97 -15.10 6.45
C LEU A 356 13.76 -13.79 6.27
N VAL A 357 14.34 -13.56 5.10
CA VAL A 357 15.03 -12.29 4.76
C VAL A 357 14.06 -11.12 4.76
N ASP A 358 12.89 -11.30 4.12
CA ASP A 358 11.86 -10.26 3.99
C ASP A 358 11.17 -9.91 5.31
N ASN A 359 11.44 -10.66 6.39
CA ASN A 359 10.97 -10.33 7.74
C ASN A 359 11.99 -9.49 8.55
N PHE A 360 13.17 -9.17 8.02
CA PHE A 360 14.24 -8.44 8.72
C PHE A 360 14.55 -7.08 8.05
N GLN A 361 13.78 -6.03 8.39
CA GLN A 361 14.17 -4.64 8.12
C GLN A 361 14.94 -4.02 9.31
N ILE A 362 14.34 -4.12 10.50
CA ILE A 362 14.89 -3.61 11.75
C ILE A 362 15.26 -4.83 12.60
N VAL A 363 16.47 -4.83 13.18
CA VAL A 363 17.03 -5.98 13.92
C VAL A 363 17.26 -5.61 15.38
N HIS A 364 16.99 -6.54 16.28
CA HIS A 364 17.20 -6.40 17.72
C HIS A 364 17.98 -7.58 18.30
N GLU A 365 18.89 -7.31 19.23
CA GLU A 365 19.53 -8.36 20.04
C GLU A 365 18.54 -8.87 21.09
N GLU A 366 18.29 -10.18 21.09
CA GLU A 366 17.39 -10.84 22.03
C GLU A 366 18.15 -11.55 23.15
N LYS A 367 17.44 -11.84 24.25
CA LYS A 367 18.00 -12.58 25.38
C LYS A 367 17.68 -14.07 25.22
N ASP A 368 18.72 -14.91 25.26
CA ASP A 368 18.59 -16.36 25.45
C ASP A 368 17.87 -16.64 26.79
N LEU A 369 16.58 -17.02 26.71
CA LEU A 369 15.74 -17.33 27.87
C LEU A 369 15.80 -18.81 28.28
N ASP A 370 16.28 -19.68 27.40
CA ASP A 370 16.45 -21.11 27.64
C ASP A 370 17.77 -21.43 28.37
N GLY A 371 18.76 -20.55 28.28
CA GLY A 371 20.10 -20.73 28.85
C GLY A 371 21.01 -21.62 27.99
N LEU A 372 20.79 -21.64 26.67
CA LEU A 372 21.50 -22.48 25.70
C LEU A 372 22.95 -22.01 25.43
N GLY A 373 23.28 -20.77 25.81
CA GLY A 373 24.50 -20.08 25.37
C GLY A 373 24.41 -19.62 23.91
N ALA A 374 23.19 -19.30 23.46
CA ALA A 374 22.89 -18.88 22.10
C ALA A 374 23.12 -17.37 21.89
N THR A 375 23.40 -16.99 20.64
CA THR A 375 23.14 -15.64 20.14
C THR A 375 21.74 -15.62 19.56
N ALA A 376 20.90 -14.66 19.97
CA ALA A 376 19.52 -14.52 19.52
C ALA A 376 19.31 -13.13 18.88
N LEU A 377 18.68 -13.09 17.72
CA LEU A 377 18.38 -11.88 16.96
C LEU A 377 16.93 -11.92 16.47
N SER A 378 16.11 -10.92 16.79
CA SER A 378 14.79 -10.74 16.19
C SER A 378 14.82 -9.70 15.07
N GLY A 379 13.89 -9.83 14.13
CA GLY A 379 13.71 -8.95 12.99
C GLY A 379 12.24 -8.61 12.78
N GLY A 380 11.96 -7.39 12.33
CA GLY A 380 10.63 -6.97 11.92
C GLY A 380 10.64 -5.90 10.84
N VAL A 381 9.54 -5.79 10.09
CA VAL A 381 9.34 -4.76 9.05
C VAL A 381 8.52 -3.58 9.59
N THR A 382 8.98 -2.36 9.34
CA THR A 382 8.34 -1.13 9.83
C THR A 382 6.90 -1.01 9.34
N GLY A 383 5.97 -0.90 10.28
CA GLY A 383 4.53 -0.85 10.01
C GLY A 383 3.87 -2.22 9.75
N LEU A 384 4.63 -3.32 9.77
CA LEU A 384 4.17 -4.71 9.60
C LEU A 384 4.61 -5.63 10.74
N TYR A 385 4.92 -5.08 11.91
CA TYR A 385 5.05 -5.86 13.14
C TYR A 385 3.79 -6.74 13.35
N THR A 386 4.01 -7.94 13.89
CA THR A 386 3.09 -9.08 13.98
C THR A 386 2.57 -9.64 12.65
N LEU A 387 3.08 -9.20 11.50
CA LEU A 387 2.72 -9.72 10.17
C LEU A 387 3.96 -10.16 9.37
N MET A 388 5.06 -9.42 9.50
CA MET A 388 6.37 -9.68 8.91
C MET A 388 7.44 -9.53 9.99
N GLU A 389 7.70 -10.63 10.70
CA GLU A 389 8.72 -10.74 11.73
C GLU A 389 9.37 -12.12 11.73
N GLY A 390 10.60 -12.19 12.23
CA GLY A 390 11.29 -13.46 12.49
C GLY A 390 12.27 -13.36 13.65
N ILE A 391 12.81 -14.50 14.06
CA ILE A 391 13.83 -14.60 15.10
C ILE A 391 14.77 -15.77 14.81
N ILE A 392 16.06 -15.54 15.02
CA ILE A 392 17.14 -16.47 14.71
C ILE A 392 18.00 -16.62 15.97
N GLU A 393 17.97 -17.82 16.55
CA GLU A 393 18.87 -18.24 17.62
C GLU A 393 19.89 -19.24 17.08
N TYR A 394 21.16 -19.10 17.46
CA TYR A 394 22.20 -20.10 17.17
C TYR A 394 23.19 -20.25 18.32
N ASP A 395 23.59 -21.49 18.63
CA ASP A 395 24.49 -21.80 19.74
C ASP A 395 25.88 -22.30 19.30
N LYS A 396 26.79 -22.37 20.28
CA LYS A 396 28.19 -22.78 20.08
C LYS A 396 28.36 -24.30 19.84
N GLN A 397 27.29 -25.08 19.89
CA GLN A 397 27.28 -26.52 19.54
C GLN A 397 26.76 -26.76 18.11
N GLY A 398 26.44 -25.69 17.38
CA GLY A 398 25.96 -25.75 16.00
C GLY A 398 24.47 -26.10 15.91
N TYR A 399 23.70 -25.86 16.97
CA TYR A 399 22.25 -25.87 16.85
C TYR A 399 21.69 -24.48 16.50
N TYR A 400 20.55 -24.50 15.83
CA TYR A 400 19.80 -23.34 15.35
C TYR A 400 18.34 -23.50 15.74
N TYR A 401 17.69 -22.39 16.07
CA TYR A 401 16.29 -22.31 16.44
C TYR A 401 15.75 -21.06 15.74
N VAL A 402 15.00 -21.23 14.66
CA VAL A 402 14.62 -20.15 13.74
C VAL A 402 13.12 -20.11 13.59
N ALA A 403 12.47 -19.01 13.96
CA ALA A 403 11.07 -18.80 13.70
C ALA A 403 10.83 -17.64 12.73
N LEU A 404 9.77 -17.73 11.94
CA LEU A 404 9.27 -16.63 11.12
C LEU A 404 7.75 -16.69 11.00
N ILE A 405 7.13 -15.51 10.86
CA ILE A 405 5.76 -15.38 10.38
C ILE A 405 5.76 -15.67 8.88
N VAL A 406 4.81 -16.48 8.41
CA VAL A 406 4.58 -16.78 6.98
C VAL A 406 3.10 -16.68 6.66
N ASP A 407 2.77 -16.25 5.44
CA ASP A 407 1.40 -15.88 4.99
C ASP A 407 0.67 -14.86 5.92
N SER A 408 1.42 -14.17 6.77
CA SER A 408 0.97 -13.15 7.73
C SER A 408 -0.02 -13.60 8.82
N ASP A 409 -0.27 -14.90 9.01
CA ASP A 409 -1.22 -15.42 10.01
C ASP A 409 -0.76 -16.64 10.83
N LYS A 410 0.45 -17.15 10.59
CA LYS A 410 1.00 -18.36 11.21
C LYS A 410 2.51 -18.27 11.40
N VAL A 411 3.06 -19.09 12.29
CA VAL A 411 4.51 -19.18 12.53
C VAL A 411 5.04 -20.55 12.11
N LYS A 412 6.16 -20.57 11.39
CA LYS A 412 6.99 -21.77 11.25
C LYS A 412 8.20 -21.66 12.17
N PHE A 413 8.51 -22.71 12.91
CA PHE A 413 9.71 -22.83 13.75
C PHE A 413 10.56 -24.02 13.30
N TYR A 414 11.82 -23.76 12.99
CA TYR A 414 12.78 -24.73 12.49
C TYR A 414 13.89 -24.98 13.51
N THR A 415 14.29 -26.24 13.66
CA THR A 415 15.49 -26.57 14.44
C THR A 415 16.19 -27.85 13.98
N ASN A 416 17.50 -27.91 14.20
CA ASN A 416 18.30 -29.14 14.11
C ASN A 416 18.62 -29.73 15.50
N ASN A 417 18.10 -29.16 16.60
CA ASN A 417 18.24 -29.72 17.93
C ASN A 417 17.13 -30.76 18.22
N PRO A 418 17.45 -32.05 18.42
CA PRO A 418 16.43 -33.07 18.66
C PRO A 418 15.67 -32.87 19.97
N ALA A 419 16.20 -32.10 20.92
CA ALA A 419 15.51 -31.74 22.16
C ALA A 419 14.39 -30.69 21.97
N TYR A 420 14.27 -30.11 20.76
CA TYR A 420 13.25 -29.13 20.37
C TYR A 420 12.46 -29.59 19.13
N ARG A 421 12.47 -30.90 18.83
CA ARG A 421 11.75 -31.52 17.70
C ARG A 421 10.25 -31.20 17.67
N ASP A 422 9.63 -31.09 18.84
CA ASP A 422 8.17 -30.98 19.01
C ASP A 422 7.79 -29.79 19.91
N ARG A 423 8.69 -28.80 20.08
CA ARG A 423 8.50 -27.61 20.93
C ARG A 423 9.40 -26.44 20.53
N ILE A 424 8.90 -25.21 20.70
CA ILE A 424 9.70 -23.97 20.57
C ILE A 424 10.57 -23.69 21.80
N THR A 425 11.53 -22.78 21.67
CA THR A 425 12.28 -22.15 22.77
C THR A 425 11.41 -21.18 23.57
N LEU A 426 11.80 -20.90 24.81
CA LEU A 426 11.25 -19.80 25.61
C LEU A 426 11.53 -18.44 24.96
N THR A 427 12.70 -18.27 24.32
CA THR A 427 13.02 -17.04 23.56
C THR A 427 12.01 -16.80 22.44
N VAL A 428 11.76 -17.79 21.57
CA VAL A 428 10.74 -17.71 20.50
C VAL A 428 9.35 -17.49 21.09
N LYS A 429 9.03 -18.13 22.23
CA LYS A 429 7.74 -17.96 22.89
C LYS A 429 7.50 -16.54 23.41
N GLU A 430 8.54 -15.87 23.92
CA GLU A 430 8.46 -14.47 24.37
C GLU A 430 8.36 -13.51 23.18
N TRP A 431 9.11 -13.75 22.10
CA TRP A 431 8.97 -13.02 20.83
C TRP A 431 7.54 -13.12 20.26
N MET A 432 6.94 -14.32 20.30
CA MET A 432 5.54 -14.58 19.92
C MET A 432 4.49 -13.95 20.85
N SER A 433 4.85 -13.34 21.98
CA SER A 433 3.88 -12.85 22.98
C SER A 433 2.81 -11.89 22.41
N ARG A 434 3.18 -11.11 21.38
CA ARG A 434 2.31 -10.13 20.69
C ARG A 434 1.34 -10.75 19.67
N PHE A 435 1.50 -12.01 19.31
CA PHE A 435 0.71 -12.77 18.32
C PHE A 435 0.63 -14.25 18.74
N SER A 436 0.38 -14.47 20.03
CA SER A 436 0.44 -15.79 20.68
C SER A 436 -0.72 -16.73 20.34
N ASP A 437 -1.68 -16.24 19.55
CA ASP A 437 -2.78 -16.98 18.93
C ASP A 437 -2.42 -17.60 17.57
N TYR A 438 -1.27 -17.24 16.97
CA TYR A 438 -0.84 -17.77 15.68
C TYR A 438 -0.48 -19.26 15.78
N PRO A 439 -0.98 -20.14 14.88
CA PRO A 439 -0.62 -21.55 14.87
C PRO A 439 0.86 -21.74 14.54
N VAL A 440 1.52 -22.65 15.26
CA VAL A 440 2.95 -22.93 15.12
C VAL A 440 3.18 -24.28 14.43
N GLU A 441 3.78 -24.26 13.25
CA GLU A 441 4.32 -25.46 12.60
C GLU A 441 5.78 -25.67 13.06
N THR A 442 6.05 -26.78 13.76
CA THR A 442 7.41 -27.13 14.19
C THR A 442 8.06 -28.10 13.21
N ILE A 443 9.27 -27.77 12.73
CA ILE A 443 9.96 -28.43 11.63
C ILE A 443 11.38 -28.84 12.08
N TYR A 444 11.56 -30.11 12.43
CA TYR A 444 12.90 -30.66 12.71
C TYR A 444 13.63 -31.04 11.42
N LYS A 445 14.88 -30.58 11.26
CA LYS A 445 15.73 -30.91 10.11
C LYS A 445 17.19 -31.04 10.50
N GLU A 446 17.81 -32.18 10.19
CA GLU A 446 19.26 -32.33 10.35
C GLU A 446 20.02 -31.54 9.28
N ILE A 447 20.96 -30.72 9.73
CA ILE A 447 22.01 -30.11 8.91
C ILE A 447 23.37 -30.57 9.44
N LYS A 448 24.36 -30.71 8.54
CA LYS A 448 25.74 -30.98 8.95
C LYS A 448 26.28 -29.78 9.72
N ARG A 449 26.77 -30.05 10.93
CA ARG A 449 27.40 -29.08 11.83
C ARG A 449 28.78 -28.71 11.30
#